data_AF-A0A7J8ZM41-F1
#
_entry.id   AF-A0A7J8ZM41-F1
#
_cell.length_a   1.000
_cell.length_b   1.000
_cell.length_c   1.000
_cell.angle_alpha   90.00
_cell.angle_beta   90.00
_cell.angle_gamma   90.00
#
_symmetry.space_group_name_H-M   'P 1'
#
loop_
_entity.id
_entity.type
_entity.pdbx_description
1 polymer ?
#
loop_
_entity_poly.entity_id
_entity_poly.type
_entity_poly.pdbx_seq_one_letter_code
_entity_poly.pdbx_strand_id
1 'polypeptide(L)'
;AAVELANWDSSKIRDKLRRDINDHVASVRAAKLSELTSSYEAKLNEALSGPVEALLDGANKETWPLIRKLLQRETESILSGLSTALSGFDMDEQTQKKTLTSLENHARGVVEGKAKEEAGRVLIRMKDRFSTLFNHDSESMPRVWTGKEDVRSITKTAHSAALKLLSVMAAIRLDDNVDNIENTLCSALLDTKGIASVTKWGSTTSDPLASSTWDKVKSCSTQQDIDHTCPVQDFMAAIPGRDREANKRSNNWLPPPWAIVALIILGFNEFLTLLRNPLYVGIIFIGYLMLKALWVQLDISGEFSHG
;
A
#
# COMPACT_ATOMS: atom_id res chain seq x y z
N ALA A 1 -48.11 39.19 78.73
CA ALA A 1 -48.22 38.10 77.73
C ALA A 1 -46.84 37.90 77.13
N ALA A 2 -46.22 36.74 77.35
CA ALA A 2 -44.97 36.39 76.69
C ALA A 2 -45.33 35.79 75.32
N VAL A 3 -44.80 36.36 74.25
CA VAL A 3 -45.01 35.86 72.89
C VAL A 3 -44.16 34.62 72.73
N GLU A 4 -44.78 33.46 72.47
CA GLU A 4 -44.06 32.24 72.12
C GLU A 4 -43.28 32.48 70.82
N LEU A 5 -41.94 32.47 70.92
CA LEU A 5 -41.08 32.53 69.75
C LEU A 5 -41.27 31.21 68.97
N ALA A 6 -41.74 31.31 67.73
CA ALA A 6 -41.86 30.16 66.84
C ALA A 6 -40.49 29.50 66.63
N ASN A 7 -40.41 28.19 66.90
CA ASN A 7 -39.19 27.39 66.79
C ASN A 7 -38.96 26.99 65.32
N TRP A 8 -38.49 27.94 64.51
CA TRP A 8 -38.22 27.72 63.09
C TRP A 8 -36.93 26.90 62.89
N ASP A 9 -37.07 25.65 62.44
CA ASP A 9 -35.93 24.82 62.03
C ASP A 9 -35.69 24.90 60.51
N SER A 10 -34.55 25.51 60.14
CA SER A 10 -34.12 25.65 58.75
C SER A 10 -33.24 24.49 58.25
N SER A 11 -32.95 23.51 59.10
CA SER A 11 -32.07 22.37 58.80
C SER A 11 -32.47 21.65 57.50
N LYS A 12 -33.75 21.30 57.37
CA LYS A 12 -34.30 20.56 56.23
C LYS A 12 -34.16 21.31 54.91
N ILE A 13 -34.36 22.64 54.93
CA ILE A 13 -34.22 23.49 53.73
C ILE A 13 -32.75 23.63 53.36
N ARG A 14 -31.86 23.82 54.36
CA ARG A 14 -30.42 23.89 54.14
C ARG A 14 -29.85 22.59 53.61
N ASP A 15 -30.30 21.44 54.11
CA ASP A 15 -29.89 20.12 53.64
C ASP A 15 -30.40 19.84 52.22
N LYS A 16 -31.61 20.31 51.90
CA LYS A 16 -32.13 20.25 50.53
C LYS A 16 -31.28 21.10 49.59
N LEU A 17 -31.02 22.36 49.94
CA LEU A 17 -30.19 23.25 49.14
C LEU A 17 -28.78 22.69 48.95
N ARG A 18 -28.18 22.10 49.99
CA ARG A 18 -26.86 21.47 49.90
C ARG A 18 -26.85 20.28 48.94
N ARG A 19 -27.90 19.44 48.97
CA ARG A 19 -28.06 18.33 48.00
C ARG A 19 -28.22 18.87 46.58
N ASP A 20 -29.13 19.82 46.37
CA ASP A 20 -29.39 20.40 45.05
C ASP A 20 -28.13 21.06 44.46
N ILE A 21 -27.33 21.76 45.28
CA ILE A 21 -26.03 22.33 44.88
C ILE A 21 -25.03 21.22 44.52
N ASN A 22 -24.90 20.19 45.36
CA ASN A 22 -23.97 19.08 45.09
C ASN A 22 -24.33 18.32 43.81
N ASP A 23 -25.62 18.07 43.58
CA ASP A 23 -26.13 17.41 42.38
C ASP A 23 -25.86 18.25 41.13
N HIS A 24 -26.06 19.57 41.22
CA HIS A 24 -25.73 20.48 40.13
C HIS A 24 -24.22 20.54 39.86
N VAL A 25 -23.39 20.63 40.91
CA VAL A 25 -21.92 20.61 40.78
C VAL A 25 -21.46 19.30 40.15
N ALA A 26 -22.01 18.16 40.56
CA ALA A 26 -21.69 16.86 39.96
C ALA A 26 -22.07 16.80 38.48
N SER A 27 -23.25 17.31 38.12
CA SER A 27 -23.71 17.39 36.71
C SER A 27 -22.81 18.26 35.85
N VAL A 28 -22.45 19.46 36.33
CA VAL A 28 -21.57 20.39 35.59
C VAL A 28 -20.16 19.83 35.47
N ARG A 29 -19.62 19.21 36.53
CA ARG A 29 -18.31 18.55 36.48
C ARG A 29 -18.30 17.43 35.46
N ALA A 30 -19.31 16.55 35.45
CA ALA A 30 -19.41 15.47 34.48
C ALA A 30 -19.45 15.99 33.03
N ALA A 31 -20.25 17.02 32.76
CA ALA A 31 -20.33 17.64 31.44
C ALA A 31 -18.97 18.23 31.01
N LYS A 32 -18.30 18.98 31.89
CA LYS A 32 -17.00 19.58 31.59
C LYS A 32 -15.88 18.55 31.41
N LEU A 33 -15.91 17.45 32.16
CA LEU A 33 -14.96 16.35 31.99
C LEU A 33 -15.17 15.63 30.66
N SER A 34 -16.42 15.41 30.24
CA SER A 34 -16.71 14.83 28.91
C SER A 34 -16.24 15.74 27.77
N GLU A 35 -16.47 17.05 27.88
CA GLU A 35 -16.03 18.05 26.91
C GLU A 35 -14.49 18.09 26.82
N LEU A 36 -13.81 18.10 27.97
CA LEU A 36 -12.35 18.07 28.06
C LEU A 36 -11.78 16.80 27.43
N THR A 37 -12.30 15.63 27.80
CA THR A 37 -11.85 14.34 27.29
C THR A 37 -12.01 14.27 25.77
N SER A 38 -13.18 14.67 25.25
CA SER A 38 -13.43 14.70 23.80
C SER A 38 -12.48 15.67 23.07
N SER A 39 -12.15 16.82 23.66
CA SER A 39 -11.20 17.77 23.07
C SER A 39 -9.78 17.20 22.96
N TYR A 40 -9.35 16.42 23.96
CA TYR A 40 -8.04 15.76 23.94
C TYR A 40 -8.03 14.53 23.02
N GLU A 41 -9.11 13.77 22.93
CA GLU A 41 -9.29 12.70 21.94
C GLU A 41 -9.19 13.25 20.51
N ALA A 42 -9.84 14.38 20.22
CA ALA A 42 -9.78 15.02 18.91
C ALA A 42 -8.34 15.46 18.56
N LYS A 43 -7.63 16.10 19.49
CA LYS A 43 -6.22 16.48 19.31
C LYS A 43 -5.32 15.28 19.08
N LEU A 44 -5.56 14.19 19.81
CA LEU A 44 -4.81 12.95 19.66
C LEU A 44 -5.03 12.32 18.29
N ASN A 45 -6.28 12.30 17.82
CA ASN A 45 -6.61 11.82 16.49
C ASN A 45 -5.94 12.68 15.39
N GLU A 46 -5.95 14.00 15.51
CA GLU A 46 -5.28 14.91 14.57
C GLU A 46 -3.76 14.70 14.55
N ALA A 47 -3.14 14.54 15.72
CA ALA A 47 -1.70 14.33 15.85
C ALA A 47 -1.23 12.95 15.35
N LEU A 48 -2.05 11.91 15.50
CA LEU A 48 -1.68 10.54 15.12
C LEU A 48 -2.06 10.19 13.68
N SER A 49 -3.25 10.59 13.21
CA SER A 49 -3.81 10.11 11.94
C SER A 49 -2.93 10.42 10.73
N GLY A 50 -2.55 11.68 10.54
CA GLY A 50 -1.73 12.11 9.40
C GLY A 50 -0.34 11.46 9.37
N PRO A 51 0.44 11.52 10.46
CA PRO A 51 1.76 10.90 10.49
C PRO A 51 1.74 9.37 10.34
N VAL A 52 0.74 8.70 10.90
CA VAL A 52 0.59 7.24 10.75
C VAL A 52 0.28 6.88 9.30
N GLU A 53 -0.60 7.62 8.62
CA GLU A 53 -0.89 7.42 7.20
C GLU A 53 0.36 7.62 6.34
N ALA A 54 1.12 8.70 6.57
CA ALA A 54 2.36 8.96 5.83
C ALA A 54 3.42 7.87 6.03
N LEU A 55 3.57 7.35 7.26
CA LEU A 55 4.48 6.25 7.56
C LEU A 55 4.04 4.94 6.89
N LEU A 56 2.74 4.66 6.85
CA LEU A 56 2.17 3.48 6.19
C LEU A 56 2.20 3.58 4.66
N ASP A 57 2.17 4.78 4.08
CA ASP A 57 2.36 5.01 2.65
C ASP A 57 3.78 4.62 2.21
N GLY A 58 4.77 4.99 3.03
CA GLY A 58 6.19 4.65 2.84
C GLY A 58 6.61 3.28 3.35
N ALA A 59 5.67 2.33 3.55
CA ALA A 59 5.88 1.10 4.32
C ALA A 59 7.26 0.43 4.07
N ASN A 60 8.03 0.39 5.16
CA ASN A 60 9.35 -0.22 5.28
C ASN A 60 9.47 -1.01 6.60
N LYS A 61 10.63 -1.62 6.84
CA LYS A 61 10.85 -2.42 8.07
C LYS A 61 10.85 -1.58 9.36
N GLU A 62 11.10 -0.28 9.26
CA GLU A 62 11.18 0.67 10.38
C GLU A 62 9.84 1.36 10.69
N THR A 63 8.80 1.14 9.86
CA THR A 63 7.47 1.76 9.99
C THR A 63 6.88 1.59 11.39
N TRP A 64 6.78 0.35 11.88
CA TRP A 64 6.20 0.06 13.19
C TRP A 64 7.03 0.62 14.36
N PRO A 65 8.37 0.49 14.37
CA PRO A 65 9.20 1.20 15.34
C PRO A 65 9.00 2.72 15.37
N LEU A 66 8.87 3.36 14.20
CA LEU A 66 8.61 4.80 14.09
C LEU A 66 7.21 5.16 14.60
N ILE A 67 6.18 4.38 14.24
CA ILE A 67 4.82 4.53 14.75
C ILE A 67 4.79 4.38 16.27
N ARG A 68 5.53 3.42 16.86
CA ARG A 68 5.62 3.26 18.33
C ARG A 68 6.21 4.49 19.00
N LYS A 69 7.33 5.01 18.48
CA LYS A 69 7.96 6.23 19.01
C LYS A 69 7.02 7.43 18.92
N LEU A 70 6.31 7.57 17.80
CA LEU A 70 5.35 8.64 17.58
C LEU A 70 4.16 8.51 18.54
N LEU A 71 3.57 7.32 18.63
CA LEU A 71 2.47 7.02 19.54
C LEU A 71 2.86 7.34 20.99
N GLN A 72 4.04 6.89 21.42
CA GLN A 72 4.53 7.15 22.77
C GLN A 72 4.69 8.65 23.03
N ARG A 73 5.39 9.37 22.15
CA ARG A 73 5.65 10.81 22.31
C ARG A 73 4.37 11.64 22.37
N GLU A 74 3.46 11.43 21.42
CA GLU A 74 2.22 12.21 21.34
C GLU A 74 1.26 11.85 22.48
N THR A 75 1.18 10.57 22.84
CA THR A 75 0.33 10.11 23.94
C THR A 75 0.84 10.63 25.29
N GLU A 76 2.14 10.55 25.58
CA GLU A 76 2.73 11.09 26.83
C GLU A 76 2.54 12.61 26.94
N SER A 77 2.74 13.34 25.84
CA SER A 77 2.50 14.79 25.77
C SER A 77 1.05 15.14 26.11
N ILE A 78 0.09 14.48 25.45
CA ILE A 78 -1.34 14.72 25.64
C ILE A 78 -1.82 14.28 27.02
N LEU A 79 -1.34 13.14 27.53
CA LEU A 79 -1.65 12.67 28.88
C LEU A 79 -1.14 13.62 29.95
N SER A 80 0.04 14.21 29.78
CA SER A 80 0.56 15.20 30.72
C SER A 80 -0.32 16.47 30.76
N GLY A 81 -0.78 16.91 29.58
CA GLY A 81 -1.71 18.03 29.46
C GLY A 81 -3.08 17.73 30.08
N LEU A 82 -3.63 16.54 29.82
CA LEU A 82 -4.89 16.09 30.41
C LEU A 82 -4.77 15.92 31.94
N SER A 83 -3.70 15.31 32.44
CA SER A 83 -3.45 15.15 33.88
C SER A 83 -3.40 16.50 34.59
N THR A 84 -2.70 17.48 34.01
CA THR A 84 -2.66 18.86 34.52
C THR A 84 -4.06 19.48 34.54
N ALA A 85 -4.85 19.32 33.48
CA ALA A 85 -6.21 19.85 33.41
C ALA A 85 -7.17 19.15 34.39
N LEU A 86 -7.01 17.85 34.62
CA LEU A 86 -7.81 17.05 35.56
C LEU A 86 -7.54 17.43 37.03
N SER A 87 -6.34 17.90 37.36
CA SER A 87 -6.00 18.33 38.73
C SER A 87 -6.92 19.46 39.26
N GLY A 88 -7.52 20.25 38.36
CA GLY A 88 -8.45 21.32 38.71
C GLY A 88 -9.87 20.86 39.08
N PHE A 89 -10.21 19.57 38.90
CA PHE A 89 -11.58 19.06 39.06
C PHE A 89 -11.84 18.34 40.39
N ASP A 90 -10.85 18.27 41.30
CA ASP A 90 -10.96 17.59 42.61
C ASP A 90 -11.53 16.17 42.46
N MET A 91 -10.93 15.40 41.53
CA MET A 91 -11.32 14.03 41.21
C MET A 91 -10.58 13.03 42.09
N ASP A 92 -11.21 11.88 42.32
CA ASP A 92 -10.51 10.76 42.94
C ASP A 92 -9.40 10.20 42.01
N GLU A 93 -8.30 9.76 42.62
CA GLU A 93 -7.11 9.28 41.92
C GLU A 93 -7.42 8.07 41.01
N GLN A 94 -8.42 7.26 41.37
CA GLN A 94 -8.82 6.09 40.57
C GLN A 94 -9.54 6.49 39.29
N THR A 95 -10.45 7.47 39.35
CA THR A 95 -11.18 8.01 38.20
C THR A 95 -10.22 8.76 37.29
N GLN A 96 -9.30 9.55 37.85
CA GLN A 96 -8.25 10.22 37.05
C GLN A 96 -7.42 9.19 36.28
N LYS A 97 -6.91 8.15 36.96
CA LYS A 97 -6.14 7.08 36.31
C LYS A 97 -6.96 6.35 35.26
N LYS A 98 -8.24 6.08 35.51
CA LYS A 98 -9.15 5.45 34.55
C LYS A 98 -9.32 6.29 33.27
N THR A 99 -9.44 7.61 33.39
CA THR A 99 -9.54 8.52 32.23
C THR A 99 -8.24 8.59 31.43
N LEU A 100 -7.08 8.50 32.09
CA LEU A 100 -5.79 8.45 31.42
C LEU A 100 -5.63 7.13 30.63
N THR A 101 -5.94 5.99 31.26
CA THR A 101 -5.88 4.69 30.59
C THR A 101 -6.92 4.56 29.46
N SER A 102 -8.10 5.17 29.58
CA SER A 102 -9.04 5.20 28.46
C SER A 102 -8.51 6.00 27.27
N LEU A 103 -7.79 7.10 27.52
CA LEU A 103 -7.17 7.89 26.47
C LEU A 103 -5.98 7.17 25.81
N GLU A 104 -5.17 6.44 26.58
CA GLU A 104 -4.12 5.56 26.03
C GLU A 104 -4.70 4.49 25.11
N ASN A 105 -5.80 3.85 25.54
CA ASN A 105 -6.50 2.87 24.72
C ASN A 105 -7.12 3.51 23.48
N HIS A 106 -7.62 4.74 23.57
CA HIS A 106 -8.09 5.50 22.42
C HIS A 106 -6.97 5.78 21.42
N ALA A 107 -5.78 6.19 21.90
CA ALA A 107 -4.58 6.39 21.08
C ALA A 107 -4.25 5.13 20.25
N ARG A 108 -4.25 3.98 20.93
CA ARG A 108 -4.02 2.67 20.31
C ARG A 108 -5.09 2.37 19.25
N GLY A 109 -6.36 2.59 19.59
CA GLY A 109 -7.49 2.39 18.69
C GLY A 109 -7.42 3.27 17.43
N VAL A 110 -6.95 4.51 17.53
CA VAL A 110 -6.74 5.40 16.37
C VAL A 110 -5.69 4.82 15.42
N VAL A 111 -4.55 4.37 15.95
CA VAL A 111 -3.49 3.75 15.13
C VAL A 111 -3.99 2.45 14.50
N GLU A 112 -4.70 1.62 15.25
CA GLU A 112 -5.28 0.38 14.73
C GLU A 112 -6.32 0.63 13.64
N GLY A 113 -7.19 1.63 13.82
CA GLY A 113 -8.19 2.02 12.84
C GLY A 113 -7.54 2.50 11.54
N LYS A 114 -6.52 3.36 11.65
CA LYS A 114 -5.75 3.85 10.50
C LYS A 114 -4.98 2.72 9.80
N ALA A 115 -4.35 1.84 10.55
CA ALA A 115 -3.67 0.68 9.99
C ALA A 115 -4.64 -0.24 9.22
N LYS A 116 -5.87 -0.43 9.73
CA LYS A 116 -6.91 -1.21 9.03
C LYS A 116 -7.39 -0.55 7.74
N GLU A 117 -7.61 0.76 7.76
CA GLU A 117 -7.96 1.55 6.57
C GLU A 117 -6.89 1.41 5.48
N GLU A 118 -5.62 1.57 5.88
CA GLU A 118 -4.48 1.45 4.97
C GLU A 118 -4.26 0.01 4.48
N ALA A 119 -4.49 -0.99 5.33
CA ALA A 119 -4.47 -2.40 4.93
C ALA A 119 -5.53 -2.72 3.86
N GLY A 120 -6.69 -2.06 3.88
CA GLY A 120 -7.71 -2.18 2.82
C GLY A 120 -7.22 -1.70 1.44
N ARG A 121 -6.19 -0.85 1.40
CA ARG A 121 -5.59 -0.30 0.16
C ARG A 121 -4.28 -1.01 -0.23
N VAL A 122 -3.91 -2.10 0.45
CA VAL A 122 -2.62 -2.78 0.29
C VAL A 122 -2.35 -3.22 -1.15
N LEU A 123 -3.36 -3.71 -1.88
CA LEU A 123 -3.20 -4.18 -3.26
C LEU A 123 -2.79 -3.07 -4.22
N ILE A 124 -3.42 -1.90 -4.09
CA ILE A 124 -3.12 -0.73 -4.92
C ILE A 124 -1.68 -0.27 -4.62
N ARG A 125 -1.32 -0.21 -3.34
CA ARG A 125 0.03 0.15 -2.87
C ARG A 125 1.09 -0.82 -3.36
N MET A 126 0.82 -2.12 -3.30
CA MET A 126 1.72 -3.16 -3.83
C MET A 126 1.93 -2.99 -5.33
N LYS A 127 0.87 -2.69 -6.09
CA LYS A 127 0.94 -2.44 -7.52
C LYS A 127 1.75 -1.18 -7.84
N ASP A 128 1.56 -0.10 -7.09
CA ASP A 128 2.30 1.14 -7.27
C ASP A 128 3.78 0.94 -6.91
N ARG A 129 4.07 0.24 -5.81
CA ARG A 129 5.44 -0.08 -5.40
C ARG A 129 6.16 -1.01 -6.38
N PHE A 130 5.45 -1.97 -6.95
CA PHE A 130 5.98 -2.79 -8.03
C PHE A 130 6.24 -1.96 -9.29
N SER A 131 5.26 -1.16 -9.72
CA SER A 131 5.33 -0.39 -10.97
C SER A 131 6.42 0.68 -10.91
N THR A 132 6.63 1.30 -9.75
CA THR A 132 7.72 2.25 -9.55
C THR A 132 9.07 1.57 -9.69
N LEU A 133 9.33 0.48 -8.98
CA LEU A 133 10.61 -0.24 -9.03
C LEU A 133 10.87 -0.98 -10.35
N PHE A 134 9.81 -1.42 -11.04
CA PHE A 134 9.92 -2.12 -12.31
C PHE A 134 10.13 -1.16 -13.48
N ASN A 135 9.39 -0.04 -13.51
CA ASN A 135 9.45 0.92 -14.62
C ASN A 135 10.45 2.06 -14.40
N HIS A 136 11.07 2.20 -13.24
CA HIS A 136 12.06 3.25 -12.99
C HIS A 136 13.43 2.66 -12.67
N ASP A 137 14.46 3.46 -12.90
CA ASP A 137 15.82 3.18 -12.46
C ASP A 137 16.09 3.68 -11.03
N SER A 138 17.34 3.55 -10.57
CA SER A 138 17.76 4.02 -9.24
C SER A 138 17.68 5.53 -9.07
N GLU A 139 17.65 6.30 -10.15
CA GLU A 139 17.53 7.76 -10.15
C GLU A 139 16.07 8.22 -10.29
N SER A 140 15.11 7.30 -10.19
CA SER A 140 13.68 7.53 -10.38
C SER A 140 13.31 7.99 -11.80
N MET A 141 14.19 7.77 -12.79
CA MET A 141 13.88 8.04 -14.19
C MET A 141 13.20 6.83 -14.83
N PRO A 142 12.28 7.03 -15.78
CA PRO A 142 11.65 5.94 -16.51
C PRO A 142 12.70 5.05 -17.20
N ARG A 143 12.67 3.77 -16.88
CA ARG A 143 13.59 2.74 -17.39
C ARG A 143 13.37 2.51 -18.88
N VAL A 144 14.46 2.60 -19.64
CA VAL A 144 14.48 2.31 -21.07
C VAL A 144 14.96 0.88 -21.27
N TRP A 145 14.10 0.01 -21.79
CA TRP A 145 14.42 -1.41 -22.00
C TRP A 145 15.37 -1.60 -23.19
N THR A 146 16.66 -1.72 -22.90
CA THR A 146 17.72 -1.89 -23.92
C THR A 146 18.04 -3.35 -24.27
N GLY A 147 17.32 -4.32 -23.70
CA GLY A 147 17.46 -5.76 -23.96
C GLY A 147 18.69 -6.44 -23.34
N LYS A 148 19.61 -5.67 -22.74
CA LYS A 148 20.78 -6.18 -22.01
C LYS A 148 20.54 -6.40 -20.51
N GLU A 149 19.41 -5.88 -20.01
CA GLU A 149 19.07 -5.93 -18.60
C GLU A 149 18.48 -7.29 -18.22
N ASP A 150 18.85 -7.79 -17.04
CA ASP A 150 18.24 -8.99 -16.48
C ASP A 150 16.86 -8.66 -15.90
N VAL A 151 15.86 -8.68 -16.79
CA VAL A 151 14.44 -8.48 -16.46
C VAL A 151 14.02 -9.35 -15.28
N ARG A 152 14.52 -10.59 -15.18
CA ARG A 152 14.15 -11.53 -14.11
C ARG A 152 14.63 -11.03 -12.74
N SER A 153 15.85 -10.50 -12.67
CA SER A 153 16.38 -9.92 -11.43
C SER A 153 15.61 -8.67 -10.99
N ILE A 154 15.19 -7.84 -11.96
CA ILE A 154 14.40 -6.62 -11.72
C ILE A 154 13.01 -7.00 -11.20
N THR A 155 12.31 -7.92 -11.87
CA THR A 155 11.00 -8.43 -11.43
C THR A 155 11.08 -9.05 -10.04
N LYS A 156 12.12 -9.86 -9.76
CA LYS A 156 12.32 -10.46 -8.43
C LYS A 156 12.51 -9.39 -7.35
N THR A 157 13.26 -8.34 -7.65
CA THR A 157 13.50 -7.21 -6.74
C THR A 157 12.21 -6.44 -6.47
N ALA A 158 11.47 -6.09 -7.53
CA ALA A 158 10.17 -5.39 -7.43
C ALA A 158 9.12 -6.22 -6.67
N HIS A 159 9.06 -7.54 -6.91
CA HIS A 159 8.21 -8.45 -6.12
C HIS A 159 8.61 -8.49 -4.65
N SER A 160 9.91 -8.62 -4.36
CA SER A 160 10.38 -8.65 -2.96
C SER A 160 10.01 -7.36 -2.20
N ALA A 161 10.03 -6.21 -2.87
CA ALA A 161 9.63 -4.94 -2.28
C ALA A 161 8.11 -4.84 -2.04
N ALA A 162 7.30 -5.31 -2.99
CA ALA A 162 5.85 -5.37 -2.83
C ALA A 162 5.43 -6.32 -1.70
N LEU A 163 6.09 -7.49 -1.59
CA LEU A 163 5.84 -8.46 -0.50
C LEU A 163 6.30 -7.95 0.87
N LYS A 164 7.40 -7.17 0.93
CA LYS A 164 7.82 -6.49 2.15
C LYS A 164 6.76 -5.49 2.62
N LEU A 165 6.17 -4.72 1.70
CA LEU A 165 5.07 -3.82 2.01
C LEU A 165 3.86 -4.58 2.54
N LEU A 166 3.48 -5.69 1.89
CA LEU A 166 2.41 -6.57 2.38
C LEU A 166 2.70 -7.09 3.79
N SER A 167 3.93 -7.53 4.07
CA SER A 167 4.32 -8.03 5.39
C SER A 167 4.21 -6.98 6.50
N VAL A 168 4.44 -5.71 6.18
CA VAL A 168 4.29 -4.59 7.12
C VAL A 168 2.82 -4.28 7.37
N MET A 169 1.97 -4.36 6.34
CA MET A 169 0.54 -4.04 6.43
C MET A 169 -0.32 -5.21 6.92
N ALA A 170 0.19 -6.44 6.87
CA ALA A 170 -0.55 -7.65 7.26
C ALA A 170 -0.73 -7.81 8.79
N ALA A 171 0.11 -7.17 9.61
CA ALA A 171 0.04 -7.29 11.06
C ALA A 171 0.38 -5.97 11.75
N ILE A 172 -0.41 -5.61 12.75
CA ILE A 172 -0.22 -4.42 13.58
C ILE A 172 0.79 -4.76 14.69
N ARG A 173 2.00 -4.18 14.61
CA ARG A 173 3.10 -4.45 15.56
C ARG A 173 3.29 -3.29 16.54
N LEU A 174 2.28 -3.08 17.38
CA LEU A 174 2.34 -2.09 18.45
C LEU A 174 3.16 -2.57 19.67
N ASP A 175 3.38 -3.87 19.78
CA ASP A 175 4.23 -4.48 20.80
C ASP A 175 5.52 -5.03 20.15
N ASP A 176 6.61 -5.21 20.91
CA ASP A 176 7.94 -5.69 20.45
C ASP A 176 7.97 -7.19 20.05
N ASN A 177 6.85 -7.71 19.57
CA ASN A 177 6.74 -9.10 19.14
C ASN A 177 7.48 -9.31 17.81
N VAL A 178 8.38 -10.29 17.79
CA VAL A 178 9.12 -10.69 16.59
C VAL A 178 8.25 -11.63 15.76
N ASP A 179 7.87 -11.20 14.56
CA ASP A 179 7.04 -11.97 13.63
C ASP A 179 7.87 -12.58 12.48
N ASN A 180 7.45 -13.76 12.00
CA ASN A 180 8.10 -14.46 10.88
C ASN A 180 7.37 -14.26 9.52
N ILE A 181 6.47 -13.29 9.45
CA ILE A 181 5.53 -13.09 8.33
C ILE A 181 6.24 -12.81 7.01
N GLU A 182 7.27 -11.95 7.02
CA GLU A 182 8.04 -11.60 5.81
C GLU A 182 8.67 -12.84 5.17
N ASN A 183 9.25 -13.72 6.00
CA ASN A 183 9.93 -14.92 5.54
C ASN A 183 8.94 -15.95 4.97
N THR A 184 7.77 -16.12 5.60
CA THR A 184 6.71 -17.00 5.09
C THR A 184 6.14 -16.52 3.75
N LEU A 185 5.89 -15.21 3.61
CA LEU A 185 5.41 -14.64 2.34
C LEU A 185 6.46 -14.76 1.23
N CYS A 186 7.73 -14.46 1.54
CA CYS A 186 8.81 -14.56 0.56
C CYS A 186 9.05 -16.02 0.12
N SER A 187 9.04 -16.98 1.05
CA SER A 187 9.24 -18.40 0.70
C SER A 187 8.07 -18.99 -0.09
N ALA A 188 6.83 -18.63 0.26
CA ALA A 188 5.65 -19.13 -0.44
C ALA A 188 5.50 -18.56 -1.86
N LEU A 189 5.89 -17.30 -2.09
CA LEU A 189 5.55 -16.57 -3.33
C LEU A 189 6.74 -16.30 -4.27
N LEU A 190 7.99 -16.29 -3.79
CA LEU A 190 9.17 -16.04 -4.64
C LEU A 190 9.88 -17.31 -5.11
N ASP A 191 9.70 -18.45 -4.44
CA ASP A 191 10.28 -19.71 -4.91
C ASP A 191 9.46 -20.26 -6.09
N THR A 192 10.11 -20.31 -7.25
CA THR A 192 9.57 -20.77 -8.55
C THR A 192 8.90 -22.15 -8.52
N LYS A 193 9.15 -22.96 -7.48
CA LYS A 193 8.52 -24.27 -7.26
C LYS A 193 7.05 -24.13 -6.77
N GLY A 194 6.69 -23.00 -6.15
CA GLY A 194 5.34 -22.67 -5.70
C GLY A 194 4.39 -22.24 -6.82
N ILE A 195 4.90 -21.58 -7.87
CA ILE A 195 4.08 -21.12 -9.00
C ILE A 195 3.47 -22.30 -9.78
N ALA A 196 4.18 -23.44 -9.86
CA ALA A 196 3.67 -24.66 -10.47
C ALA A 196 2.65 -25.44 -9.59
N SER A 197 2.62 -25.18 -8.28
CA SER A 197 1.60 -25.73 -7.37
C SER A 197 0.36 -24.84 -7.24
N VAL A 198 0.44 -23.55 -7.57
CA VAL A 198 -0.69 -22.60 -7.49
C VAL A 198 -1.80 -22.94 -8.49
N THR A 199 -1.47 -23.43 -9.69
CA THR A 199 -2.49 -23.88 -10.66
C THR A 199 -3.21 -25.18 -10.25
N LYS A 200 -2.75 -25.85 -9.19
CA LYS A 200 -3.32 -27.10 -8.63
C LYS A 200 -3.97 -26.90 -7.24
N TRP A 201 -4.22 -25.67 -6.82
CA TRP A 201 -4.76 -25.33 -5.49
C TRP A 201 -6.24 -25.71 -5.27
N GLY A 202 -6.94 -26.22 -6.28
CA GLY A 202 -8.36 -26.59 -6.19
C GLY A 202 -8.68 -27.80 -5.29
N SER A 203 -7.70 -28.58 -4.83
CA SER A 203 -7.95 -29.77 -4.01
C SER A 203 -6.86 -30.03 -2.97
N THR A 204 -7.25 -29.86 -1.69
CA THR A 204 -6.71 -30.54 -0.49
C THR A 204 -5.22 -30.38 -0.18
N THR A 205 -4.87 -29.45 0.71
CA THR A 205 -4.18 -29.63 2.01
C THR A 205 -3.44 -28.33 2.40
N SER A 206 -3.84 -27.75 3.54
CA SER A 206 -3.22 -26.66 4.30
C SER A 206 -2.65 -25.46 3.52
N ASP A 207 -3.44 -24.38 3.44
CA ASP A 207 -3.01 -23.07 2.94
C ASP A 207 -1.95 -22.43 3.84
N PRO A 208 -0.69 -22.28 3.40
CA PRO A 208 0.33 -21.57 4.17
C PRO A 208 0.02 -20.05 4.29
N LEU A 209 -0.93 -19.53 3.50
CA LEU A 209 -1.41 -18.15 3.56
C LEU A 209 -2.74 -18.00 4.30
N ALA A 210 -3.39 -19.10 4.72
CA ALA A 210 -4.57 -18.98 5.58
C ALA A 210 -4.18 -18.38 6.92
N SER A 211 -4.99 -17.44 7.41
CA SER A 211 -4.84 -16.78 8.71
C SER A 211 -4.67 -17.78 9.87
N SER A 212 -5.12 -19.03 9.72
CA SER A 212 -5.01 -20.11 10.71
C SER A 212 -3.61 -20.72 10.84
N THR A 213 -2.71 -20.51 9.87
CA THR A 213 -1.35 -21.11 9.86
C THR A 213 -0.30 -20.19 10.52
N TRP A 214 -0.71 -19.01 10.99
CA TRP A 214 0.18 -17.96 11.49
C TRP A 214 0.28 -18.09 13.02
N ASP A 215 1.23 -18.92 13.47
CA ASP A 215 1.37 -19.47 14.84
C ASP A 215 1.41 -18.47 16.03
N LYS A 216 1.40 -17.14 15.82
CA LYS A 216 1.55 -16.15 16.90
C LYS A 216 0.67 -14.90 16.81
N VAL A 217 -0.43 -14.92 16.07
CA VAL A 217 -1.47 -13.88 16.22
C VAL A 217 -2.34 -14.23 17.43
N LYS A 218 -1.91 -13.83 18.63
CA LYS A 218 -2.66 -14.06 19.88
C LYS A 218 -4.04 -13.39 19.84
N SER A 219 -5.02 -14.17 20.27
CA SER A 219 -6.47 -13.94 20.30
C SER A 219 -6.97 -12.75 21.15
N CYS A 220 -6.57 -11.52 20.83
CA CYS A 220 -7.26 -10.32 21.30
C CYS A 220 -7.39 -9.31 20.16
N SER A 221 -8.63 -8.91 19.87
CA SER A 221 -9.08 -7.91 18.90
C SER A 221 -9.09 -8.30 17.40
N THR A 222 -10.30 -8.61 16.94
CA THR A 222 -10.81 -8.56 15.56
C THR A 222 -9.96 -9.25 14.48
N GLN A 223 -10.20 -10.56 14.37
CA GLN A 223 -9.89 -11.40 13.22
C GLN A 223 -10.19 -10.66 11.90
N GLN A 224 -9.16 -10.34 11.13
CA GLN A 224 -9.28 -9.78 9.80
C GLN A 224 -9.50 -10.96 8.84
N ASP A 225 -10.77 -11.22 8.52
CA ASP A 225 -11.15 -12.16 7.47
C ASP A 225 -10.83 -11.51 6.12
N ILE A 226 -9.56 -11.59 5.75
CA ILE A 226 -9.04 -11.00 4.52
C ILE A 226 -9.20 -12.03 3.39
N ASP A 227 -10.34 -11.95 2.71
CA ASP A 227 -10.57 -12.56 1.40
C ASP A 227 -9.78 -11.80 0.29
N HIS A 228 -8.49 -11.52 0.53
CA HIS A 228 -7.59 -10.84 -0.43
C HIS A 228 -6.52 -11.77 -1.00
N THR A 229 -6.54 -13.07 -0.67
CA THR A 229 -5.58 -14.06 -1.20
C THR A 229 -5.70 -14.22 -2.72
N CYS A 230 -6.92 -14.22 -3.26
CA CYS A 230 -7.16 -14.35 -4.70
C CYS A 230 -6.62 -13.13 -5.51
N PRO A 231 -6.90 -11.86 -5.15
CA PRO A 231 -6.33 -10.70 -5.84
C PRO A 231 -4.80 -10.60 -5.81
N VAL A 232 -4.15 -10.99 -4.69
CA VAL A 232 -2.67 -10.99 -4.60
C VAL A 232 -2.09 -12.07 -5.52
N GLN A 233 -2.70 -13.25 -5.57
CA GLN A 233 -2.28 -14.33 -6.47
C GLN A 233 -2.50 -13.97 -7.94
N ASP A 234 -3.63 -13.35 -8.28
CA ASP A 234 -3.91 -12.85 -9.64
C ASP A 234 -2.93 -11.76 -10.06
N PHE A 235 -2.57 -10.86 -9.14
CA PHE A 235 -1.55 -9.85 -9.38
C PHE A 235 -0.19 -10.48 -9.70
N MET A 236 0.24 -11.48 -8.92
CA MET A 236 1.49 -12.19 -9.14
C MET A 236 1.47 -13.01 -10.44
N ALA A 237 0.32 -13.58 -10.81
CA ALA A 237 0.15 -14.37 -12.03
C ALA A 237 0.08 -13.52 -13.32
N ALA A 238 -0.38 -12.27 -13.25
CA ALA A 238 -0.50 -11.37 -14.40
C ALA A 238 0.84 -10.74 -14.87
N ILE A 239 1.89 -10.80 -14.06
CA ILE A 239 3.18 -10.12 -14.29
C ILE A 239 4.14 -10.87 -15.23
N PRO A 240 4.26 -12.22 -15.18
CA PRO A 240 5.05 -12.97 -16.17
C PRO A 240 4.65 -12.68 -17.63
N GLY A 241 3.37 -12.32 -17.86
CA GLY A 241 2.89 -11.84 -19.16
C GLY A 241 3.51 -10.50 -19.58
N ARG A 242 3.75 -9.58 -18.65
CA ARG A 242 4.39 -8.28 -18.89
C ARG A 242 5.89 -8.40 -19.14
N ASP A 243 6.59 -9.26 -18.38
CA ASP A 243 8.02 -9.53 -18.62
C ASP A 243 8.25 -10.03 -20.05
N ARG A 244 7.37 -10.93 -20.52
CA ARG A 244 7.41 -11.47 -21.89
C ARG A 244 7.09 -10.42 -22.95
N GLU A 245 6.14 -9.53 -22.67
CA GLU A 245 5.73 -8.47 -23.59
C GLU A 245 6.77 -7.34 -23.68
N ALA A 246 7.40 -6.97 -22.57
CA ALA A 246 8.51 -6.00 -22.54
C ALA A 246 9.71 -6.52 -23.34
N ASN A 247 10.04 -7.81 -23.21
CA ASN A 247 11.10 -8.45 -23.99
C ASN A 247 10.78 -8.60 -25.48
N LYS A 248 9.50 -8.70 -25.87
CA LYS A 248 9.09 -8.69 -27.29
C LYS A 248 9.16 -7.29 -27.90
N ARG A 249 8.78 -6.25 -27.16
CA ARG A 249 8.81 -4.86 -27.65
C ARG A 249 10.21 -4.36 -27.94
N SER A 250 11.21 -4.76 -27.13
CA SER A 250 12.61 -4.42 -27.40
C SER A 250 13.10 -5.02 -28.72
N ASN A 251 12.70 -6.26 -29.03
CA ASN A 251 13.15 -6.95 -30.23
C ASN A 251 12.49 -6.44 -31.53
N ASN A 252 11.35 -5.74 -31.43
CA ASN A 252 10.62 -5.17 -32.57
C ASN A 252 11.10 -3.74 -32.94
N TRP A 253 12.05 -3.17 -32.21
CA TRP A 253 12.54 -1.81 -32.46
C TRP A 253 13.73 -1.75 -33.43
N LEU A 254 14.23 -2.93 -33.84
CA LEU A 254 15.23 -3.00 -34.90
C LEU A 254 14.53 -2.91 -36.26
N PRO A 255 14.91 -1.96 -37.13
CA PRO A 255 14.38 -1.92 -38.49
C PRO A 255 14.69 -3.25 -39.19
N PRO A 256 13.78 -3.78 -40.01
CA PRO A 256 13.96 -5.08 -40.63
C PRO A 256 15.28 -5.14 -41.41
N PRO A 257 15.94 -6.31 -41.51
CA PRO A 257 17.30 -6.41 -42.07
C PRO A 257 17.47 -5.79 -43.47
N TRP A 258 16.44 -5.85 -44.31
CA TRP A 258 16.45 -5.21 -45.63
C TRP A 258 16.53 -3.68 -45.55
N ALA A 259 15.93 -3.06 -44.53
CA ALA A 259 15.97 -1.62 -44.34
C ALA A 259 17.35 -1.16 -43.84
N ILE A 260 18.04 -2.00 -43.07
CA ILE A 260 19.43 -1.77 -42.65
C ILE A 260 20.36 -1.81 -43.87
N VAL A 261 20.21 -2.82 -44.73
CA VAL A 261 20.99 -2.91 -45.99
C VAL A 261 20.69 -1.74 -46.93
N ALA A 262 19.43 -1.35 -47.07
CA ALA A 262 19.04 -0.19 -47.87
C ALA A 262 19.64 1.12 -47.33
N LEU A 263 19.66 1.31 -46.00
CA LEU A 263 20.29 2.46 -45.37
C LEU A 263 21.81 2.53 -45.58
N ILE A 264 22.48 1.38 -45.60
CA ILE A 264 23.93 1.30 -45.84
C ILE A 264 24.27 1.62 -47.30
N ILE A 265 23.47 1.14 -48.26
CA ILE A 265 23.71 1.34 -49.70
C ILE A 265 23.32 2.76 -50.15
N LEU A 266 22.18 3.27 -49.67
CA LEU A 266 21.59 4.53 -50.14
C LEU A 266 22.00 5.75 -49.31
N GLY A 267 22.46 5.55 -48.06
CA GLY A 267 22.69 6.62 -47.10
C GLY A 267 21.38 7.14 -46.46
N PHE A 268 21.48 7.59 -45.20
CA PHE A 268 20.31 7.97 -44.38
C PHE A 268 19.49 9.14 -44.98
N ASN A 269 20.17 10.11 -45.59
CA ASN A 269 19.53 11.29 -46.17
C ASN A 269 18.69 10.95 -47.41
N GLU A 270 19.19 10.05 -48.25
CA GLU A 270 18.52 9.64 -49.50
C GLU A 270 17.35 8.68 -49.23
N PHE A 271 17.52 7.78 -48.25
CA PHE A 271 16.46 6.87 -47.79
C PHE A 271 15.25 7.63 -47.24
N LEU A 272 15.47 8.69 -46.46
CA LEU A 272 14.38 9.53 -45.96
C LEU A 272 13.71 10.32 -47.09
N THR A 273 14.45 10.79 -48.11
CA THR A 273 13.83 11.44 -49.28
C THR A 273 12.98 10.47 -50.10
N LEU A 274 13.39 9.20 -50.18
CA LEU A 274 12.64 8.14 -50.84
C LEU A 274 11.32 7.83 -50.13
N LEU A 275 11.34 7.74 -48.80
CA LEU A 275 10.15 7.47 -47.98
C LEU A 275 9.20 8.67 -47.91
N ARG A 276 9.73 9.90 -47.87
CA ARG A 276 8.92 11.12 -47.73
C ARG A 276 8.21 11.52 -49.01
N ASN A 277 8.70 11.10 -50.18
CA ASN A 277 8.11 11.47 -51.46
C ASN A 277 7.40 10.25 -52.10
N PRO A 278 6.06 10.19 -52.05
CA PRO A 278 5.29 9.02 -52.47
C PRO A 278 5.43 8.69 -53.97
N LEU A 279 5.89 9.63 -54.79
CA LEU A 279 6.10 9.42 -56.23
C LEU A 279 7.27 8.48 -56.52
N TYR A 280 8.37 8.55 -55.76
CA TYR A 280 9.53 7.67 -56.01
C TYR A 280 9.21 6.21 -55.70
N VAL A 281 8.42 5.97 -54.65
CA VAL A 281 7.92 4.62 -54.31
C VAL A 281 7.05 4.08 -55.45
N GLY A 282 6.19 4.92 -56.03
CA GLY A 282 5.37 4.57 -57.20
C GLY A 282 6.19 4.19 -58.43
N ILE A 283 7.24 4.96 -58.75
CA ILE A 283 8.12 4.69 -59.91
C ILE A 283 8.89 3.38 -59.72
N ILE A 284 9.44 3.13 -58.53
CA ILE A 284 10.14 1.87 -58.21
C ILE A 284 9.19 0.68 -58.32
N PHE A 285 7.95 0.82 -57.85
CA PHE A 285 6.94 -0.24 -57.93
C PHE A 285 6.58 -0.56 -59.39
N ILE A 286 6.38 0.46 -60.23
CA ILE A 286 6.12 0.28 -61.66
C ILE A 286 7.33 -0.35 -62.36
N GLY A 287 8.55 0.11 -62.05
CA GLY A 287 9.79 -0.47 -62.56
C GLY A 287 9.96 -1.94 -62.19
N TYR A 288 9.65 -2.30 -60.94
CA TYR A 288 9.64 -3.70 -60.48
C TYR A 288 8.61 -4.54 -61.22
N LEU A 289 7.38 -4.03 -61.43
CA LEU A 289 6.37 -4.75 -62.20
C LEU A 289 6.79 -4.96 -63.66
N MET A 290 7.43 -3.98 -64.28
CA MET A 290 8.00 -4.08 -65.63
C MET A 290 9.14 -5.10 -65.68
N LEU A 291 10.10 -5.05 -64.73
CA LEU A 291 11.17 -6.03 -64.64
C LEU A 291 10.65 -7.44 -64.41
N LYS A 292 9.65 -7.60 -63.53
CA LYS A 292 9.03 -8.90 -63.24
C LYS A 292 8.28 -9.41 -64.47
N ALA A 293 7.55 -8.55 -65.18
CA ALA A 293 6.87 -8.91 -66.41
C ALA A 293 7.87 -9.34 -67.49
N LEU A 294 8.98 -8.61 -67.65
CA LEU A 294 10.07 -8.99 -68.54
C LEU A 294 10.73 -10.30 -68.12
N TRP A 295 10.98 -10.52 -66.83
CA TRP A 295 11.57 -11.77 -66.31
C TRP A 295 10.66 -12.98 -66.56
N VAL A 296 9.35 -12.79 -66.43
CA VAL A 296 8.34 -13.81 -66.77
C VAL A 296 8.24 -14.01 -68.29
N GLN A 297 8.40 -12.97 -69.10
CA GLN A 297 8.40 -13.07 -70.56
C GLN A 297 9.70 -13.65 -71.13
N LEU A 298 10.84 -13.46 -70.46
CA LEU A 298 12.15 -13.97 -70.86
C LEU A 298 12.38 -15.44 -70.52
N ASP A 299 11.38 -16.13 -69.94
CA ASP A 299 11.37 -17.56 -69.62
C ASP A 299 12.74 -18.17 -69.33
N ILE A 300 13.42 -17.64 -68.31
CA ILE A 300 14.66 -18.22 -67.79
C ILE A 300 14.38 -19.59 -67.11
N SER A 301 13.12 -20.00 -66.97
CA SER A 301 12.76 -21.36 -66.55
C SER A 301 12.76 -22.37 -67.70
N GLY A 302 12.62 -21.95 -68.96
CA GLY A 302 12.67 -22.84 -70.13
C GLY A 302 14.09 -23.26 -70.54
N GLU A 303 15.09 -22.41 -70.33
CA GLU A 303 16.44 -22.64 -70.86
C GLU A 303 17.39 -23.43 -69.93
N PHE A 304 16.98 -23.67 -68.67
CA PHE A 304 17.69 -24.58 -67.73
C PHE A 304 17.08 -25.98 -67.63
N SER A 305 16.10 -26.34 -68.48
CA SER A 305 15.55 -27.70 -68.54
C SER A 305 16.22 -28.59 -69.60
N HIS A 306 17.17 -28.07 -70.39
CA HIS A 306 17.96 -28.85 -71.35
C HIS A 306 19.46 -28.53 -71.28
N GLY A 307 20.01 -28.66 -70.08
CA GLY A 307 21.45 -28.72 -69.80
C GLY A 307 21.71 -29.66 -68.64
#